data_AF-A0A1V5H711-F1
#
_entry.id   AF-A0A1V5H711-F1
#
_cell.length_a   1.000
_cell.length_b   1.000
_cell.length_c   1.000
_cell.angle_alpha   90.00
_cell.angle_beta   90.00
_cell.angle_gamma   90.00
#
_symmetry.space_group_name_H-M   'P 1'
#
loop_
_entity.id
_entity.type
_entity.pdbx_description
1 polymer ?
#
loop_
_entity_poly.entity_id
_entity_poly.type
_entity_poly.pdbx_seq_one_letter_code
_entity_poly.pdbx_strand_id
1 'polypeptide(L)'
;MNRSLRSLVWLAVLGLAPLPALAAPLAVFEVRDVLDLAWPRTLVTYLIESGAAAAPAADNDSAALSVPDPASPARVRIPQTVKPAELRLLDAEGKEAAFQLWQVRTNAAGELVSARLSFFAELAAGGAFRYELHSGRPAASAETLKVEAAGDTVTLDNGLVAVRLPKLGRQEFAEPLAMGQSHPEMVAAYGAQVAKGVAPGPLQGVRLCDGRWVGGSYFWAEDLAAAPKVAAVDCQVTARGPLFVEATVRYAFTHGGWYQFTARVLAGDPAVRIDEQFDMGEPGGMWSFRLMVSLGAGWQPDTVWWMAPRLKEEDAGFLAKLEALSVKRAPLWSSRRLAFDAPYTKVFDVAVRYPWHPNAYFFGLVADKDLTAEALAAGRLPGLGVVPMHSGNWRGATDSSPHASPVSWIAGPLSRSWSLPLPEARGSRPSSRTCVARCGSAGRRPSSRARCPGTGSRGSPRRRRRRRPSRTVFPSRPFREGDSSSPRTPP
;
A
#
# COMPACT_ATOMS: atom_id res chain seq x y z
N MET A 1 -49.75 -29.58 49.48
CA MET A 1 -49.24 -28.27 49.97
C MET A 1 -48.51 -27.60 48.81
N ASN A 2 -49.22 -26.92 47.89
CA ASN A 2 -49.55 -25.49 47.91
C ASN A 2 -48.37 -24.56 48.22
N ARG A 3 -47.76 -23.98 47.18
CA ARG A 3 -47.83 -22.52 46.93
C ARG A 3 -47.33 -22.15 45.52
N SER A 4 -48.26 -21.55 44.80
CA SER A 4 -48.21 -20.99 43.46
C SER A 4 -47.47 -19.64 43.44
N LEU A 5 -46.49 -19.48 42.54
CA LEU A 5 -45.99 -18.18 42.09
C LEU A 5 -46.42 -18.01 40.62
N ARG A 6 -47.54 -17.30 40.43
CA ARG A 6 -48.00 -16.83 39.13
C ARG A 6 -47.30 -15.49 38.86
N SER A 7 -46.29 -15.49 38.00
CA SER A 7 -45.75 -14.27 37.42
C SER A 7 -46.68 -13.80 36.30
N LEU A 8 -47.36 -12.68 36.53
CA LEU A 8 -48.11 -11.94 35.53
C LEU A 8 -47.14 -11.33 34.51
N VAL A 9 -47.15 -11.85 33.29
CA VAL A 9 -46.52 -11.22 32.13
C VAL A 9 -47.53 -10.23 31.55
N TRP A 10 -47.30 -8.94 31.76
CA TRP A 10 -47.98 -7.88 31.02
C TRP A 10 -47.37 -7.79 29.62
N LEU A 11 -48.05 -8.37 28.63
CA LEU A 11 -47.80 -8.10 27.22
C LEU A 11 -48.41 -6.72 26.89
N ALA A 12 -47.63 -5.66 27.07
CA ALA A 12 -47.98 -4.36 26.50
C ALA A 12 -47.81 -4.45 24.98
N VAL A 13 -48.92 -4.66 24.27
CA VAL A 13 -49.00 -4.45 22.82
C VAL A 13 -48.93 -2.94 22.57
N LEU A 14 -47.70 -2.40 22.62
CA LEU A 14 -47.41 -1.09 22.07
C LEU A 14 -47.61 -1.20 20.56
N GLY A 15 -48.64 -0.54 20.04
CA GLY A 15 -48.88 -0.44 18.61
C GLY A 15 -47.62 0.06 17.93
N LEU A 16 -46.99 -0.80 17.12
CA LEU A 16 -45.95 -0.43 16.18
C LEU A 16 -46.56 0.58 15.22
N ALA A 17 -46.35 1.88 15.49
CA ALA A 17 -46.57 2.90 14.49
C ALA A 17 -45.77 2.49 13.25
N PRO A 18 -46.36 2.53 12.05
CA PRO A 18 -45.65 2.20 10.83
C PRO A 18 -44.39 3.07 10.76
N LEU A 19 -43.22 2.43 10.69
CA LEU A 19 -41.98 3.14 10.48
C LEU A 19 -42.15 3.96 9.18
N PRO A 20 -41.85 5.28 9.20
CA PRO A 20 -41.95 6.08 8.00
C PRO A 20 -41.12 5.43 6.89
N ALA A 21 -41.73 5.22 5.73
CA ALA A 21 -41.05 4.66 4.58
C ALA A 21 -39.80 5.49 4.29
N LEU A 22 -38.62 4.85 4.31
CA LEU A 22 -37.37 5.50 3.94
C LEU A 22 -37.50 6.01 2.50
N ALA A 23 -37.00 7.22 2.25
CA ALA A 23 -36.87 7.73 0.90
C ALA A 23 -36.00 6.78 0.06
N ALA A 24 -36.18 6.81 -1.26
CA ALA A 24 -35.33 6.02 -2.16
C ALA A 24 -33.84 6.42 -1.96
N PRO A 25 -32.91 5.44 -1.99
CA PRO A 25 -31.50 5.73 -1.84
C PRO A 25 -30.99 6.64 -2.97
N LEU A 26 -30.08 7.53 -2.64
CA LEU A 26 -29.34 8.37 -3.58
C LEU A 26 -28.41 7.54 -4.47
N ALA A 27 -27.85 6.46 -3.92
CA ALA A 27 -27.00 5.52 -4.59
C ALA A 27 -26.98 4.17 -3.87
N VAL A 28 -26.65 3.11 -4.61
CA VAL A 28 -26.47 1.76 -4.07
C VAL A 28 -25.07 1.28 -4.46
N PHE A 29 -24.33 0.77 -3.49
CA PHE A 29 -23.03 0.15 -3.67
C PHE A 29 -23.17 -1.35 -3.44
N GLU A 30 -23.02 -2.14 -4.50
CA GLU A 30 -23.16 -3.59 -4.43
C GLU A 30 -21.94 -4.24 -5.08
N VAL A 31 -21.35 -5.21 -4.39
CA VAL A 31 -20.25 -6.02 -4.89
C VAL A 31 -20.51 -7.47 -4.51
N ARG A 32 -20.26 -8.36 -5.46
CA ARG A 32 -20.26 -9.80 -5.25
C ARG A 32 -18.84 -10.32 -5.43
N ASP A 33 -18.40 -11.16 -4.50
CA ASP A 33 -17.17 -11.92 -4.67
C ASP A 33 -17.37 -13.01 -5.72
N VAL A 34 -16.51 -13.00 -6.74
CA VAL A 34 -16.49 -14.02 -7.81
C VAL A 34 -15.23 -14.87 -7.75
N LEU A 35 -14.32 -14.58 -6.81
CA LEU A 35 -13.04 -15.26 -6.65
C LEU A 35 -13.07 -16.32 -5.54
N ASP A 36 -14.18 -16.43 -4.83
CA ASP A 36 -14.35 -17.28 -3.64
C ASP A 36 -13.28 -16.98 -2.57
N LEU A 37 -13.03 -15.69 -2.36
CA LEU A 37 -12.10 -15.16 -1.37
C LEU A 37 -12.87 -14.42 -0.28
N ALA A 38 -12.47 -14.58 0.97
CA ALA A 38 -12.97 -13.76 2.06
C ALA A 38 -12.24 -12.40 2.08
N TRP A 39 -13.00 -11.31 2.26
CA TRP A 39 -12.50 -9.94 2.35
C TRP A 39 -12.87 -9.39 3.73
N PRO A 40 -12.06 -9.68 4.76
CA PRO A 40 -12.32 -9.14 6.09
C PRO A 40 -12.07 -7.64 6.07
N ARG A 41 -13.07 -6.86 6.48
CA ARG A 41 -12.99 -5.42 6.76
C ARG A 41 -12.16 -4.64 5.73
N THR A 42 -12.57 -4.70 4.46
CA THR A 42 -11.88 -4.03 3.36
C THR A 42 -12.36 -2.60 3.20
N LEU A 43 -11.41 -1.65 3.13
CA LEU A 43 -11.73 -0.26 2.79
C LEU A 43 -12.03 -0.17 1.29
N VAL A 44 -13.30 0.01 0.94
CA VAL A 44 -13.72 0.26 -0.45
C VAL A 44 -13.86 1.75 -0.70
N THR A 45 -13.65 2.18 -1.94
CA THR A 45 -13.73 3.60 -2.32
C THR A 45 -14.41 3.78 -3.67
N TYR A 46 -15.37 4.71 -3.71
CA TYR A 46 -16.10 5.12 -4.90
C TYR A 46 -15.88 6.62 -5.15
N LEU A 47 -15.87 7.05 -6.41
CA LEU A 47 -15.99 8.45 -6.77
C LEU A 47 -17.47 8.76 -6.93
N ILE A 48 -18.02 9.61 -6.06
CA ILE A 48 -19.39 10.11 -6.19
C ILE A 48 -19.38 11.48 -6.87
N GLU A 49 -20.31 11.68 -7.81
CA GLU A 49 -20.50 12.93 -8.56
C GLU A 49 -21.99 13.32 -8.50
N SER A 50 -22.29 14.59 -8.24
CA SER A 50 -23.66 15.11 -8.35
C SER A 50 -23.93 15.66 -9.74
N GLY A 51 -25.19 15.59 -10.18
CA GLY A 51 -25.63 16.30 -11.37
C GLY A 51 -26.82 15.67 -12.07
N ALA A 52 -27.78 16.51 -12.45
CA ALA A 52 -28.90 16.18 -13.31
C ALA A 52 -28.45 16.17 -14.78
N ALA A 53 -27.77 15.12 -15.23
CA ALA A 53 -27.55 14.87 -16.65
C ALA A 53 -27.93 13.44 -16.96
N ALA A 54 -28.86 13.28 -17.92
CA ALA A 54 -29.46 12.02 -18.34
C ALA A 54 -28.42 10.89 -18.41
N ALA A 55 -28.61 9.86 -17.58
CA ALA A 55 -27.80 8.66 -17.68
C ALA A 55 -28.03 8.03 -19.07
N PRO A 56 -27.00 7.76 -19.88
CA PRO A 56 -27.08 6.55 -20.68
C PRO A 56 -27.29 5.40 -19.67
N ALA A 57 -28.26 4.54 -19.93
CA ALA A 57 -28.54 3.39 -19.08
C ALA A 57 -27.20 2.70 -18.74
N ALA A 58 -26.85 2.70 -17.46
CA ALA A 58 -25.75 1.87 -17.01
C ALA A 58 -26.20 0.44 -17.24
N ASP A 59 -25.59 -0.24 -18.20
CA ASP A 59 -25.54 -1.70 -18.24
C ASP A 59 -24.82 -2.13 -16.95
N ASN A 60 -25.58 -2.22 -15.87
CA ASN A 60 -25.18 -2.81 -14.60
C ASN A 60 -25.20 -4.34 -14.67
N ASP A 61 -25.59 -4.91 -15.83
CA ASP A 61 -25.49 -6.34 -16.07
C ASP A 61 -24.06 -6.73 -16.44
N SER A 62 -23.41 -7.42 -15.51
CA SER A 62 -22.32 -8.37 -15.76
C SER A 62 -20.89 -7.87 -16.01
N ALA A 63 -20.49 -6.74 -15.43
CA ALA A 63 -19.05 -6.56 -15.19
C ALA A 63 -18.66 -7.48 -14.02
N ALA A 64 -17.97 -8.59 -14.32
CA ALA A 64 -17.23 -9.36 -13.32
C ALA A 64 -16.19 -8.44 -12.66
N LEU A 65 -16.60 -7.74 -11.61
CA LEU A 65 -15.85 -6.63 -11.05
C LEU A 65 -14.91 -7.14 -9.97
N SER A 66 -13.62 -7.19 -10.33
CA SER A 66 -12.53 -7.00 -9.38
C SER A 66 -12.82 -5.77 -8.51
N VAL A 67 -12.48 -5.82 -7.22
CA VAL A 67 -12.69 -4.68 -6.32
C VAL A 67 -12.17 -3.39 -6.95
N PRO A 68 -12.98 -2.30 -6.94
CA PRO A 68 -12.60 -1.05 -7.58
C PRO A 68 -11.22 -0.65 -7.08
N ASP A 69 -10.31 -0.40 -8.01
CA ASP A 69 -8.98 0.16 -7.74
C ASP A 69 -9.18 1.56 -7.13
N PRO A 70 -8.90 1.87 -5.85
CA PRO A 70 -8.84 3.25 -5.34
C PRO A 70 -8.03 4.28 -6.16
N ALA A 71 -7.12 3.88 -7.06
CA ALA A 71 -6.47 4.78 -8.02
C ALA A 71 -7.40 5.12 -9.20
N SER A 72 -8.34 4.24 -9.55
CA SER A 72 -9.42 4.47 -10.51
C SER A 72 -10.77 4.00 -9.93
N PRO A 73 -11.27 4.69 -8.88
CA PRO A 73 -12.43 4.21 -8.14
C PRO A 73 -13.66 4.17 -9.05
N ALA A 74 -14.55 3.20 -8.80
CA ALA A 74 -15.82 3.11 -9.50
C ALA A 74 -16.61 4.42 -9.32
N ARG A 75 -17.17 4.92 -10.42
CA ARG A 75 -17.89 6.19 -10.43
C ARG A 75 -19.37 5.96 -10.20
N VAL A 76 -19.96 6.74 -9.31
CA VAL A 76 -21.38 6.67 -8.95
C VAL A 76 -21.97 8.07 -9.05
N ARG A 77 -23.07 8.22 -9.78
CA ARG A 77 -23.77 9.50 -9.89
C ARG A 77 -24.94 9.54 -8.93
N ILE A 78 -25.05 10.63 -8.18
CA ILE A 78 -26.21 10.91 -7.34
C ILE A 78 -27.16 11.88 -8.09
N PRO A 79 -28.45 11.55 -8.23
CA PRO A 79 -29.38 12.34 -9.03
C PRO A 79 -29.85 13.61 -8.34
N GLN A 80 -29.59 13.74 -7.04
CA GLN A 80 -30.04 14.85 -6.21
C GLN A 80 -28.87 15.69 -5.73
N THR A 81 -29.14 16.98 -5.59
CA THR A 81 -28.24 17.93 -4.96
C THR A 81 -28.32 17.76 -3.45
N VAL A 82 -27.19 17.49 -2.81
CA VAL A 82 -27.10 17.20 -1.38
C VAL A 82 -25.85 17.82 -0.79
N LYS A 83 -25.90 18.22 0.48
CA LYS A 83 -24.69 18.66 1.19
C LYS A 83 -23.90 17.46 1.71
N PRO A 84 -22.57 17.51 1.75
CA PRO A 84 -21.75 16.41 2.29
C PRO A 84 -22.13 15.97 3.70
N ALA A 85 -22.56 16.90 4.56
CA ALA A 85 -22.97 16.63 5.95
C ALA A 85 -24.38 16.04 6.08
N GLU A 86 -25.13 15.93 4.98
CA GLU A 86 -26.49 15.41 4.91
C GLU A 86 -26.51 14.04 4.22
N LEU A 87 -25.41 13.30 4.31
CA LEU A 87 -25.29 11.95 3.80
C LEU A 87 -25.17 10.96 4.96
N ARG A 88 -25.85 9.82 4.83
CA ARG A 88 -25.71 8.65 5.70
C ARG A 88 -25.63 7.39 4.86
N LEU A 89 -24.87 6.40 5.35
CA LEU A 89 -24.69 5.13 4.67
C LEU A 89 -25.36 4.02 5.48
N LEU A 90 -26.21 3.22 4.85
CA LEU A 90 -26.89 2.09 5.49
C LEU A 90 -26.36 0.77 4.91
N ASP A 91 -26.18 -0.23 5.75
CA ASP A 91 -25.92 -1.61 5.33
C ASP A 91 -27.21 -2.31 4.87
N ALA A 92 -27.10 -3.60 4.49
CA ALA A 92 -28.22 -4.40 4.02
C ALA A 92 -29.31 -4.62 5.09
N GLU A 93 -28.94 -4.51 6.37
CA GLU A 93 -29.83 -4.61 7.52
C GLU A 93 -30.47 -3.25 7.89
N GLY A 94 -30.15 -2.19 7.15
CA GLY A 94 -30.64 -0.83 7.41
C GLY A 94 -29.96 -0.15 8.59
N LYS A 95 -28.89 -0.75 9.14
CA LYS A 95 -28.07 -0.17 10.19
C LYS A 95 -27.08 0.81 9.58
N GLU A 96 -26.80 1.88 10.32
CA GLU A 96 -25.89 2.90 9.86
C GLU A 96 -24.42 2.43 9.91
N ALA A 97 -23.74 2.59 8.77
CA ALA A 97 -22.34 2.29 8.59
C ALA A 97 -21.51 3.58 8.59
N ALA A 98 -20.37 3.53 9.27
CA ALA A 98 -19.40 4.64 9.21
C ALA A 98 -18.84 4.77 7.80
N PHE A 99 -18.87 5.99 7.27
CA PHE A 99 -18.27 6.33 5.99
C PHE A 99 -17.44 7.62 6.10
N GLN A 100 -16.58 7.86 5.11
CA GLN A 100 -15.74 9.05 5.06
C GLN A 100 -15.76 9.62 3.64
N LEU A 101 -16.09 10.91 3.54
CA LEU A 101 -15.89 11.70 2.32
C LEU A 101 -14.52 12.35 2.36
N TRP A 102 -13.81 12.34 1.24
CA TRP A 102 -12.51 13.01 1.10
C TRP A 102 -12.30 13.51 -0.33
N GLN A 103 -11.37 14.45 -0.51
CA GLN A 103 -11.25 15.22 -1.75
C GLN A 103 -12.60 15.84 -2.19
N VAL A 104 -13.35 16.33 -1.21
CA VAL A 104 -14.69 16.90 -1.42
C VAL A 104 -14.56 18.20 -2.20
N ARG A 105 -15.32 18.29 -3.30
CA ARG A 105 -15.54 19.51 -4.06
C ARG A 105 -17.00 19.90 -3.91
N THR A 106 -17.23 21.14 -3.55
CA THR A 106 -18.58 21.72 -3.45
C THR A 106 -18.72 22.89 -4.41
N ASN A 107 -19.96 23.22 -4.77
CA ASN A 107 -20.27 24.47 -5.45
C ASN A 107 -20.35 25.63 -4.44
N ALA A 108 -20.71 26.83 -4.92
CA ALA A 108 -20.86 28.01 -4.08
C ALA A 108 -21.96 27.90 -3.01
N ALA A 109 -22.97 27.04 -3.22
CA ALA A 109 -24.03 26.77 -2.26
C ALA A 109 -23.63 25.73 -1.19
N GLY A 110 -22.40 25.21 -1.23
CA GLY A 110 -21.92 24.16 -0.33
C GLY A 110 -22.46 22.77 -0.68
N GLU A 111 -23.08 22.63 -1.85
CA GLU A 111 -23.63 21.36 -2.32
C GLU A 111 -22.51 20.53 -2.92
N LEU A 112 -22.56 19.21 -2.70
CA LEU A 112 -21.58 18.28 -3.21
C LEU A 112 -21.56 18.35 -4.74
N VAL A 113 -20.37 18.53 -5.33
CA VAL A 113 -20.11 18.38 -6.79
C VAL A 113 -19.46 17.03 -7.04
N SER A 114 -18.40 16.72 -6.30
CA SER A 114 -17.79 15.39 -6.30
C SER A 114 -17.05 15.12 -5.00
N ALA A 115 -16.91 13.85 -4.64
CA ALA A 115 -16.09 13.40 -3.53
C ALA A 115 -15.67 11.95 -3.75
N ARG A 116 -14.60 11.54 -3.08
CA ARG A 116 -14.36 10.11 -2.84
C ARG A 116 -15.10 9.70 -1.58
N LEU A 117 -15.89 8.64 -1.66
CA LEU A 117 -16.62 8.04 -0.56
C LEU A 117 -15.98 6.70 -0.23
N SER A 118 -15.57 6.53 1.02
CA SER A 118 -14.99 5.29 1.52
C SER A 118 -15.76 4.74 2.71
N PHE A 119 -15.82 3.42 2.84
CA PHE A 119 -16.37 2.69 3.99
C PHE A 119 -15.68 1.33 4.12
N PHE A 120 -15.77 0.72 5.31
CA PHE A 120 -15.34 -0.67 5.49
C PHE A 120 -16.49 -1.61 5.10
N ALA A 121 -16.21 -2.53 4.20
CA ALA A 121 -17.11 -3.61 3.83
C ALA A 121 -16.52 -4.95 4.29
N GLU A 122 -17.38 -5.89 4.67
CA GLU A 122 -17.00 -7.28 4.93
C GLU A 122 -17.66 -8.17 3.90
N LEU A 123 -16.88 -9.09 3.34
CA LEU A 123 -17.36 -10.00 2.31
C LEU A 123 -16.91 -11.42 2.66
N ALA A 124 -17.86 -12.30 2.95
CA ALA A 124 -17.57 -13.73 3.02
C ALA A 124 -17.13 -14.26 1.64
N ALA A 125 -16.39 -15.37 1.61
CA ALA A 125 -16.04 -16.04 0.36
C ALA A 125 -17.32 -16.40 -0.45
N GLY A 126 -17.35 -15.99 -1.72
CA GLY A 126 -18.51 -16.12 -2.60
C GLY A 126 -19.72 -15.25 -2.22
N GLY A 127 -19.57 -14.36 -1.23
CA GLY A 127 -20.63 -13.51 -0.70
C GLY A 127 -20.91 -12.28 -1.54
N ALA A 128 -21.80 -11.43 -1.04
CA ALA A 128 -22.04 -10.07 -1.55
C ALA A 128 -22.18 -9.10 -0.38
N PHE A 129 -21.86 -7.82 -0.61
CA PHE A 129 -22.26 -6.74 0.28
C PHE A 129 -23.16 -5.76 -0.48
N ARG A 130 -24.03 -5.07 0.26
CA ARG A 130 -24.86 -3.99 -0.24
C ARG A 130 -24.88 -2.86 0.76
N TYR A 131 -24.62 -1.64 0.29
CA TYR A 131 -24.77 -0.42 1.06
C TYR A 131 -25.58 0.61 0.29
N GLU A 132 -26.37 1.39 1.00
CA GLU A 132 -27.24 2.41 0.44
C GLU A 132 -26.87 3.78 0.97
N LEU A 133 -26.60 4.72 0.06
CA LEU A 133 -26.39 6.12 0.41
C LEU A 133 -27.74 6.82 0.44
N HIS A 134 -28.04 7.46 1.56
CA HIS A 134 -29.30 8.18 1.77
C HIS A 134 -29.02 9.63 2.16
N SER A 135 -29.97 10.51 1.84
CA SER A 135 -30.01 11.84 2.46
C SER A 135 -30.38 11.71 3.93
N GLY A 136 -29.67 12.40 4.81
CA GLY A 136 -29.94 12.43 6.23
C GLY A 136 -28.72 12.78 7.05
N ARG A 137 -28.95 13.17 8.30
CA ARG A 137 -27.87 13.41 9.26
C ARG A 137 -27.20 12.08 9.62
N PRO A 138 -25.88 11.93 9.44
CA PRO A 138 -25.19 10.73 9.85
C PRO A 138 -25.13 10.62 11.38
N ALA A 139 -25.13 9.40 11.90
CA ALA A 139 -24.79 9.09 13.27
C ALA A 139 -23.39 9.64 13.58
N ALA A 140 -23.24 10.18 14.79
CA ALA A 140 -21.94 10.60 15.26
C ALA A 140 -21.01 9.39 15.33
N SER A 141 -19.91 9.43 14.58
CA SER A 141 -18.82 8.46 14.74
C SER A 141 -17.88 8.93 15.83
N ALA A 142 -17.46 8.04 16.72
CA ALA A 142 -16.37 8.33 17.65
C ALA A 142 -15.09 8.61 16.85
N GLU A 143 -14.48 9.78 17.04
CA GLU A 143 -13.20 10.12 16.43
C GLU A 143 -12.09 9.39 17.19
N THR A 144 -11.66 8.24 16.66
CA THR A 144 -10.58 7.42 17.22
C THR A 144 -9.23 7.73 16.59
N LEU A 145 -9.23 8.41 15.45
CA LEU A 145 -8.06 8.79 14.69
C LEU A 145 -7.63 10.20 15.05
N LYS A 146 -6.33 10.40 15.22
CA LYS A 146 -5.76 11.69 15.61
C LYS A 146 -4.76 12.17 14.58
N VAL A 147 -4.78 13.48 14.39
CA VAL A 147 -3.75 14.20 13.66
C VAL A 147 -3.30 15.38 14.52
N GLU A 148 -2.06 15.30 14.98
CA GLU A 148 -1.50 16.23 15.96
C GLU A 148 -0.25 16.89 15.38
N ALA A 149 -0.28 18.22 15.25
CA ALA A 149 0.90 19.01 14.89
C ALA A 149 1.68 19.36 16.16
N ALA A 150 2.97 19.05 16.19
CA ALA A 150 3.85 19.31 17.32
C ALA A 150 5.24 19.70 16.83
N GLY A 151 5.62 20.97 17.07
CA GLY A 151 6.90 21.53 16.62
C GLY A 151 7.09 21.36 15.12
N ASP A 152 8.18 20.70 14.73
CA ASP A 152 8.55 20.47 13.33
C ASP A 152 7.96 19.16 12.73
N THR A 153 6.92 18.59 13.36
CA THR A 153 6.30 17.35 12.88
C THR A 153 4.78 17.36 12.93
N VAL A 154 4.16 16.50 12.12
CA VAL A 154 2.76 16.09 12.27
C VAL A 154 2.70 14.59 12.55
N THR A 155 1.84 14.18 13.48
CA THR A 155 1.60 12.78 13.83
C THR A 155 0.26 12.32 13.26
N LEU A 156 0.23 11.17 12.58
CA LEU A 156 -0.99 10.44 12.22
C LEU A 156 -1.10 9.22 13.14
N ASP A 157 -2.22 9.06 13.85
CA ASP A 157 -2.36 8.07 14.94
C ASP A 157 -3.76 7.43 14.96
N ASN A 158 -3.82 6.10 15.17
CA ASN A 158 -5.07 5.35 15.36
C ASN A 158 -5.17 4.58 16.69
N GLY A 159 -4.28 4.86 17.62
CA GLY A 159 -4.13 4.16 18.91
C GLY A 159 -3.33 2.86 18.85
N LEU A 160 -3.16 2.25 17.67
CA LEU A 160 -2.38 1.02 17.47
C LEU A 160 -0.98 1.35 16.94
N VAL A 161 -0.91 2.18 15.90
CA VAL A 161 0.30 2.63 15.24
C VAL A 161 0.21 4.14 15.02
N ALA A 162 1.36 4.81 15.03
CA ALA A 162 1.45 6.19 14.61
C ALA A 162 2.69 6.45 13.75
N VAL A 163 2.62 7.44 12.87
CA VAL A 163 3.77 7.93 12.11
C VAL A 163 3.95 9.41 12.31
N ARG A 164 5.22 9.85 12.35
CA ARG A 164 5.60 11.25 12.29
C ARG A 164 6.05 11.59 10.89
N LEU A 165 5.55 12.70 10.39
CA LEU A 165 5.91 13.31 9.11
C LEU A 165 6.45 14.72 9.39
N PRO A 166 7.11 15.37 8.42
CA PRO A 166 7.51 16.77 8.53
C PRO A 166 6.34 17.69 8.89
N LYS A 167 6.64 18.87 9.43
CA LYS A 167 5.63 19.87 9.76
C LYS A 167 4.72 20.22 8.58
N LEU A 168 3.48 20.57 8.90
CA LEU A 168 2.51 20.99 7.91
C LEU A 168 2.91 22.29 7.22
N GLY A 169 2.54 22.38 5.95
CA GLY A 169 2.83 23.50 5.09
C GLY A 169 4.15 23.36 4.34
N ARG A 170 4.38 24.34 3.48
CA ARG A 170 5.57 24.42 2.63
C ARG A 170 6.71 25.09 3.38
N GLN A 171 7.86 24.41 3.41
CA GLN A 171 9.13 24.94 3.83
C GLN A 171 10.07 24.99 2.63
N GLU A 172 10.54 26.20 2.31
CA GLU A 172 11.63 26.41 1.36
C GLU A 172 12.94 26.52 2.12
N PHE A 173 14.00 25.92 1.58
CA PHE A 173 15.32 25.98 2.17
C PHE A 173 16.13 27.07 1.47
N ALA A 174 16.63 28.04 2.25
CA ALA A 174 17.46 29.12 1.71
C ALA A 174 18.69 28.56 0.98
N GLU A 175 19.32 27.54 1.59
CA GLU A 175 20.31 26.70 0.95
C GLU A 175 19.71 25.31 0.69
N PRO A 176 19.63 24.84 -0.56
CA PRO A 176 19.13 23.51 -0.86
C PRO A 176 19.91 22.42 -0.12
N LEU A 177 19.18 21.51 0.51
CA LEU A 177 19.76 20.48 1.37
C LEU A 177 20.31 19.31 0.53
N ALA A 178 21.45 18.77 0.94
CA ALA A 178 22.06 17.60 0.31
C ALA A 178 21.29 16.30 0.64
N MET A 179 21.51 15.27 -0.17
CA MET A 179 21.18 13.89 0.19
C MET A 179 22.24 13.33 1.17
N GLY A 180 21.95 12.21 1.82
CA GLY A 180 22.92 11.46 2.62
C GLY A 180 23.65 10.39 1.82
N GLN A 181 24.81 9.92 2.31
CA GLN A 181 25.55 8.81 1.70
C GLN A 181 25.89 7.69 2.72
N SER A 182 25.99 8.04 3.99
CA SER A 182 26.36 7.12 5.09
C SER A 182 25.17 6.84 6.00
N HIS A 183 24.74 5.58 6.07
CA HIS A 183 23.59 5.22 6.91
C HIS A 183 23.80 5.51 8.41
N PRO A 184 24.93 5.15 9.04
CA PRO A 184 25.16 5.45 10.45
C PRO A 184 25.12 6.96 10.75
N GLU A 185 25.70 7.78 9.88
CA GLU A 185 25.67 9.23 10.03
C GLU A 185 24.25 9.79 9.92
N MET A 186 23.45 9.26 9.00
CA MET A 186 22.07 9.69 8.81
C MET A 186 21.18 9.31 9.99
N VAL A 187 21.35 8.10 10.53
CA VAL A 187 20.66 7.68 11.76
C VAL A 187 21.05 8.57 12.94
N ALA A 188 22.34 8.89 13.09
CA ALA A 188 22.83 9.81 14.11
C ALA A 188 22.41 11.28 13.86
N ALA A 189 21.88 11.59 12.68
CA ALA A 189 21.40 12.93 12.32
C ALA A 189 19.89 13.09 12.47
N TYR A 190 19.10 12.03 12.72
CA TYR A 190 17.64 12.15 12.84
C TYR A 190 17.22 13.23 13.84
N GLY A 191 16.26 14.06 13.43
CA GLY A 191 15.82 15.26 14.17
C GLY A 191 16.73 16.48 14.02
N ALA A 192 17.95 16.32 13.49
CA ALA A 192 18.93 17.40 13.29
C ALA A 192 19.45 17.49 11.83
N GLN A 193 18.82 16.78 10.88
CA GLN A 193 19.27 16.68 9.48
C GLN A 193 19.40 18.06 8.82
N VAL A 194 18.37 18.91 8.94
CA VAL A 194 18.35 20.25 8.35
C VAL A 194 19.51 21.11 8.87
N ALA A 195 19.78 21.08 10.18
CA ALA A 195 20.89 21.81 10.79
C ALA A 195 22.27 21.33 10.30
N LYS A 196 22.36 20.09 9.82
CA LYS A 196 23.56 19.50 9.22
C LYS A 196 23.62 19.67 7.70
N GLY A 197 22.70 20.44 7.10
CA GLY A 197 22.65 20.66 5.65
C GLY A 197 22.16 19.44 4.85
N VAL A 198 21.49 18.48 5.49
CA VAL A 198 20.99 17.25 4.86
C VAL A 198 19.47 17.21 4.89
N ALA A 199 18.87 16.74 3.81
CA ALA A 199 17.43 16.67 3.66
C ALA A 199 16.83 15.57 4.57
N PRO A 200 15.86 15.90 5.44
CA PRO A 200 15.09 14.88 6.13
C PRO A 200 14.20 14.12 5.13
N GLY A 201 14.04 12.81 5.31
CA GLY A 201 13.08 12.02 4.52
C GLY A 201 11.63 12.21 4.98
N PRO A 202 10.63 11.69 4.24
CA PRO A 202 9.21 11.91 4.53
C PRO A 202 8.71 11.27 5.82
N LEU A 203 9.37 10.22 6.32
CA LEU A 203 9.04 9.54 7.56
C LEU A 203 10.04 9.93 8.64
N GLN A 204 9.58 10.64 9.67
CA GLN A 204 10.39 11.14 10.79
C GLN A 204 10.42 10.15 11.97
N GLY A 205 9.59 9.13 11.94
CA GLY A 205 9.56 8.06 12.92
C GLY A 205 8.24 7.31 12.92
N VAL A 206 8.25 6.16 13.55
CA VAL A 206 7.09 5.29 13.73
C VAL A 206 6.92 5.01 15.22
N ARG A 207 5.70 5.08 15.72
CA ARG A 207 5.39 4.73 17.09
C ARG A 207 5.00 3.26 17.16
N LEU A 208 5.74 2.50 17.96
CA LEU A 208 5.40 1.13 18.31
C LEU A 208 4.16 1.11 19.23
N CYS A 209 3.52 -0.04 19.37
CA CYS A 209 2.35 -0.20 20.25
C CYS A 209 2.65 0.05 21.74
N ASP A 210 3.92 0.04 22.13
CA ASP A 210 4.35 0.40 23.50
C ASP A 210 4.59 1.91 23.70
N GLY A 211 4.38 2.72 22.65
CA GLY A 211 4.53 4.18 22.68
C GLY A 211 5.92 4.69 22.30
N ARG A 212 6.93 3.82 22.16
CA ARG A 212 8.28 4.24 21.73
C ARG A 212 8.27 4.71 20.28
N TRP A 213 9.01 5.78 20.00
CA TRP A 213 9.28 6.26 18.64
C TRP A 213 10.60 5.69 18.14
N VAL A 214 10.56 5.11 16.95
CA VAL A 214 11.70 4.43 16.33
C VAL A 214 11.82 4.80 14.86
N GLY A 215 12.99 4.53 14.30
CA GLY A 215 13.23 4.69 12.87
C GLY A 215 13.29 6.15 12.41
N GLY A 216 13.21 6.31 11.09
CA GLY A 216 13.30 7.58 10.40
C GLY A 216 13.63 7.36 8.94
N SER A 217 13.79 8.42 8.17
CA SER A 217 14.11 8.31 6.75
C SER A 217 14.96 9.45 6.22
N TYR A 218 15.61 9.22 5.09
CA TYR A 218 16.44 10.18 4.38
C TYR A 218 16.59 9.79 2.91
N PHE A 219 16.91 10.75 2.05
CA PHE A 219 17.31 10.48 0.68
C PHE A 219 18.78 10.09 0.65
N TRP A 220 19.10 8.93 0.09
CA TRP A 220 20.47 8.47 -0.14
C TRP A 220 20.89 8.72 -1.57
N ALA A 221 22.14 9.11 -1.78
CA ALA A 221 22.76 9.19 -3.09
C ALA A 221 24.13 8.51 -3.13
N GLU A 222 24.44 7.92 -4.29
CA GLU A 222 25.73 7.29 -4.55
C GLU A 222 26.85 8.34 -4.72
N ASP A 223 26.58 9.41 -5.47
CA ASP A 223 27.48 10.55 -5.67
C ASP A 223 26.78 11.84 -5.20
N LEU A 224 27.22 12.37 -4.06
CA LEU A 224 26.66 13.60 -3.47
C LEU A 224 26.87 14.85 -4.33
N ALA A 225 27.93 14.90 -5.14
CA ALA A 225 28.23 16.07 -5.97
C ALA A 225 27.29 16.15 -7.18
N ALA A 226 26.94 14.99 -7.75
CA ALA A 226 25.97 14.87 -8.84
C ALA A 226 24.51 14.76 -8.34
N ALA A 227 24.31 14.54 -7.05
CA ALA A 227 22.97 14.34 -6.50
C ALA A 227 22.14 15.64 -6.53
N PRO A 228 20.85 15.51 -6.86
CA PRO A 228 19.98 16.65 -6.77
C PRO A 228 19.76 17.04 -5.32
N LYS A 229 19.73 18.36 -5.07
CA LYS A 229 19.47 18.90 -3.75
C LYS A 229 17.98 19.13 -3.54
N VAL A 230 17.54 19.08 -2.30
CA VAL A 230 16.16 19.37 -1.90
C VAL A 230 16.02 20.87 -1.68
N ALA A 231 15.20 21.51 -2.52
CA ALA A 231 14.91 22.94 -2.45
C ALA A 231 13.73 23.25 -1.51
N ALA A 232 12.76 22.35 -1.43
CA ALA A 232 11.59 22.54 -0.57
C ALA A 232 10.96 21.20 -0.16
N VAL A 233 10.21 21.24 0.94
CA VAL A 233 9.30 20.18 1.40
C VAL A 233 7.94 20.79 1.73
N ASP A 234 6.86 20.13 1.36
CA ASP A 234 5.49 20.52 1.66
C ASP A 234 4.72 19.32 2.23
N CYS A 235 4.23 19.43 3.45
CA CYS A 235 3.43 18.39 4.08
C CYS A 235 1.97 18.86 4.25
N GLN A 236 1.02 18.05 3.81
CA GLN A 236 -0.41 18.38 3.84
C GLN A 236 -1.23 17.19 4.35
N VAL A 237 -2.20 17.45 5.23
CA VAL A 237 -3.21 16.45 5.58
C VAL A 237 -4.26 16.45 4.48
N THR A 238 -4.33 15.35 3.72
CA THR A 238 -5.22 15.21 2.55
C THR A 238 -6.55 14.56 2.89
N ALA A 239 -6.64 13.88 4.03
CA ALA A 239 -7.89 13.34 4.56
C ALA A 239 -7.88 13.26 6.09
N ARG A 240 -9.02 13.57 6.70
CA ARG A 240 -9.30 13.38 8.12
C ARG A 240 -10.73 12.90 8.26
N GLY A 241 -10.94 11.78 8.95
CA GLY A 241 -12.28 11.28 9.22
C GLY A 241 -12.24 9.99 10.03
N PRO A 242 -13.40 9.34 10.22
CA PRO A 242 -13.55 8.23 11.14
C PRO A 242 -12.92 6.93 10.65
N LEU A 243 -12.59 6.82 9.36
CA LEU A 243 -12.05 5.59 8.78
C LEU A 243 -10.54 5.64 8.59
N PHE A 244 -10.01 6.80 8.24
CA PHE A 244 -8.57 7.01 8.09
C PHE A 244 -8.18 8.48 8.17
N VAL A 245 -6.90 8.67 8.51
CA VAL A 245 -6.18 9.94 8.33
C VAL A 245 -5.10 9.73 7.28
N GLU A 246 -4.89 10.74 6.45
CA GLU A 246 -3.90 10.71 5.37
C GLU A 246 -3.15 12.02 5.30
N ALA A 247 -1.85 11.94 5.04
CA ALA A 247 -1.05 13.09 4.68
C ALA A 247 -0.09 12.77 3.54
N THR A 248 0.20 13.80 2.74
CA THR A 248 1.20 13.80 1.69
C THR A 248 2.40 14.63 2.13
N VAL A 249 3.60 14.19 1.74
CA VAL A 249 4.86 14.91 1.90
C VAL A 249 5.50 15.01 0.52
N ARG A 250 5.59 16.22 -0.02
CA ARG A 250 6.12 16.48 -1.36
C ARG A 250 7.41 17.27 -1.27
N TYR A 251 8.46 16.75 -1.88
CA TYR A 251 9.77 17.35 -2.02
C TYR A 251 9.93 17.93 -3.43
N ALA A 252 10.55 19.10 -3.52
CA ALA A 252 10.98 19.69 -4.78
C ALA A 252 12.51 19.66 -4.85
N PHE A 253 13.05 19.28 -6.00
CA PHE A 253 14.50 19.22 -6.23
C PHE A 253 14.98 20.41 -7.06
N THR A 254 16.25 20.77 -6.92
CA THR A 254 16.86 21.97 -7.54
C THR A 254 16.86 21.98 -9.07
N HIS A 255 16.74 20.83 -9.73
CA HIS A 255 16.75 20.70 -11.19
C HIS A 255 15.32 20.51 -11.78
N GLY A 256 14.27 20.79 -11.00
CA GLY A 256 12.88 20.75 -11.49
C GLY A 256 12.12 19.45 -11.28
N GLY A 257 12.74 18.43 -10.67
CA GLY A 257 12.09 17.20 -10.23
C GLY A 257 11.32 17.33 -8.90
N TRP A 258 10.61 16.27 -8.52
CA TRP A 258 9.89 16.12 -7.27
C TRP A 258 9.83 14.68 -6.79
N TYR A 259 9.57 14.51 -5.49
CA TYR A 259 9.24 13.24 -4.86
C TYR A 259 8.01 13.45 -3.96
N GLN A 260 7.11 12.49 -3.88
CA GLN A 260 5.91 12.54 -3.06
C GLN A 260 5.73 11.22 -2.33
N PHE A 261 5.51 11.33 -1.02
CA PHE A 261 5.17 10.24 -0.13
C PHE A 261 3.77 10.49 0.42
N THR A 262 2.91 9.48 0.41
CA THR A 262 1.59 9.53 1.04
C THR A 262 1.55 8.48 2.15
N ALA A 263 1.28 8.88 3.38
CA ALA A 263 1.01 7.96 4.47
C ALA A 263 -0.47 7.99 4.84
N ARG A 264 -1.07 6.81 4.93
CA ARG A 264 -2.44 6.62 5.40
C ARG A 264 -2.46 5.67 6.60
N VAL A 265 -3.13 6.10 7.67
CA VAL A 265 -3.37 5.31 8.88
C VAL A 265 -4.88 5.08 9.01
N LEU A 266 -5.30 3.83 9.12
CA LEU A 266 -6.72 3.43 9.12
C LEU A 266 -7.18 3.13 10.54
N ALA A 267 -8.46 3.38 10.83
CA ALA A 267 -9.06 3.00 12.10
C ALA A 267 -8.95 1.48 12.32
N GLY A 268 -8.43 1.07 13.47
CA GLY A 268 -8.32 -0.34 13.87
C GLY A 268 -7.35 -1.19 13.06
N ASP A 269 -6.44 -0.58 12.29
CA ASP A 269 -5.46 -1.28 11.47
C ASP A 269 -4.04 -1.07 12.04
N PRO A 270 -3.28 -2.13 12.40
CA PRO A 270 -1.93 -1.98 12.92
C PRO A 270 -0.88 -1.61 11.85
N ALA A 271 -1.31 -1.40 10.60
CA ALA A 271 -0.43 -1.07 9.49
C ALA A 271 -0.54 0.39 9.01
N VAL A 272 0.61 0.94 8.65
CA VAL A 272 0.70 2.17 7.87
C VAL A 272 0.77 1.81 6.40
N ARG A 273 -0.12 2.41 5.59
CA ARG A 273 -0.09 2.28 4.14
C ARG A 273 0.67 3.44 3.54
N ILE A 274 1.66 3.12 2.70
CA ILE A 274 2.55 4.10 2.07
C ILE A 274 2.40 4.02 0.55
N ASP A 275 2.23 5.18 -0.08
CA ASP A 275 2.34 5.40 -1.54
C ASP A 275 3.50 6.35 -1.83
N GLU A 276 4.21 6.10 -2.93
CA GLU A 276 5.36 6.91 -3.36
C GLU A 276 5.27 7.19 -4.86
N GLN A 277 5.42 8.45 -5.22
CA GLN A 277 5.45 8.91 -6.60
C GLN A 277 6.60 9.90 -6.75
N PHE A 278 7.29 9.91 -7.87
CA PHE A 278 8.40 10.82 -8.06
C PHE A 278 8.70 11.05 -9.54
N ASP A 279 9.41 12.14 -9.81
CA ASP A 279 9.97 12.53 -11.09
C ASP A 279 11.30 13.23 -10.77
N MET A 280 12.43 12.59 -11.03
CA MET A 280 13.73 13.18 -10.71
C MET A 280 14.23 14.16 -11.78
N GLY A 281 13.39 14.65 -12.70
CA GLY A 281 13.72 15.67 -13.71
C GLY A 281 14.78 15.26 -14.75
N GLU A 282 16.04 15.10 -14.34
CA GLU A 282 17.18 14.67 -15.17
C GLU A 282 17.54 13.19 -14.96
N PRO A 283 18.02 12.47 -16.00
CA PRO A 283 18.40 11.06 -15.91
C PRO A 283 19.77 10.86 -15.24
N GLY A 284 19.79 10.17 -14.09
CA GLY A 284 20.91 9.38 -13.55
C GLY A 284 20.78 7.85 -13.74
N GLY A 285 21.43 7.05 -12.89
CA GLY A 285 21.20 5.60 -12.83
C GLY A 285 20.06 5.23 -11.88
N MET A 286 19.35 4.13 -12.13
CA MET A 286 18.27 3.64 -11.24
C MET A 286 18.68 3.50 -9.77
N TRP A 287 19.96 3.23 -9.53
CA TRP A 287 20.51 3.01 -8.20
C TRP A 287 21.17 4.25 -7.58
N SER A 288 21.28 5.34 -8.34
CA SER A 288 22.00 6.55 -7.93
C SER A 288 21.32 7.28 -6.78
N PHE A 289 19.99 7.15 -6.66
CA PHE A 289 19.20 7.79 -5.60
C PHE A 289 18.22 6.79 -4.99
N ARG A 290 18.06 6.87 -3.66
CA ARG A 290 17.13 6.01 -2.93
C ARG A 290 16.41 6.77 -1.82
N LEU A 291 15.15 6.44 -1.57
CA LEU A 291 14.59 6.71 -0.25
C LEU A 291 15.01 5.59 0.70
N MET A 292 15.65 5.96 1.80
CA MET A 292 16.04 5.06 2.87
C MET A 292 15.10 5.24 4.06
N VAL A 293 14.42 4.17 4.47
CA VAL A 293 13.66 4.12 5.72
C VAL A 293 14.39 3.19 6.68
N SER A 294 14.96 3.77 7.73
CA SER A 294 15.48 2.98 8.83
C SER A 294 14.31 2.58 9.71
N LEU A 295 14.01 1.28 9.78
CA LEU A 295 12.98 0.74 10.65
C LEU A 295 13.57 0.28 11.99
N GLY A 296 14.90 0.10 12.06
CA GLY A 296 15.61 -0.37 13.25
C GLY A 296 16.38 0.69 14.06
N ALA A 297 16.30 1.97 13.71
CA ALA A 297 16.95 3.00 14.54
C ALA A 297 16.23 3.11 15.89
N GLY A 298 16.94 2.81 16.99
CA GLY A 298 16.37 2.79 18.34
C GLY A 298 15.55 1.54 18.68
N TRP A 299 15.47 0.56 17.79
CA TRP A 299 14.75 -0.70 18.00
C TRP A 299 15.30 -1.81 17.12
N GLN A 300 15.50 -3.01 17.65
CA GLN A 300 16.10 -4.11 16.90
C GLN A 300 15.09 -5.25 16.78
N PRO A 301 14.25 -5.26 15.72
CA PRO A 301 13.43 -6.42 15.44
C PRO A 301 14.33 -7.60 15.08
N ASP A 302 13.97 -8.78 15.53
CA ASP A 302 14.71 -10.02 15.29
C ASP A 302 13.88 -11.04 14.51
N THR A 303 12.63 -10.71 14.23
CA THR A 303 11.73 -11.50 13.40
C THR A 303 10.99 -10.61 12.41
N VAL A 304 10.88 -11.09 11.17
CA VAL A 304 9.93 -10.57 10.20
C VAL A 304 8.86 -11.62 9.93
N TRP A 305 7.62 -11.18 9.79
CA TRP A 305 6.52 -12.01 9.32
C TRP A 305 5.81 -11.37 8.16
N TRP A 306 5.14 -12.16 7.34
CA TRP A 306 4.36 -11.68 6.22
C TRP A 306 3.17 -12.57 5.92
N MET A 307 2.18 -12.03 5.21
CA MET A 307 1.08 -12.79 4.62
C MET A 307 1.27 -12.87 3.11
N ALA A 308 1.71 -14.04 2.62
CA ALA A 308 2.07 -14.22 1.22
C ALA A 308 1.79 -15.67 0.78
N PRO A 309 0.99 -15.91 -0.27
CA PRO A 309 0.75 -17.28 -0.74
C PRO A 309 2.00 -17.99 -1.29
N ARG A 310 3.01 -17.24 -1.74
CA ARG A 310 4.18 -17.76 -2.47
C ARG A 310 5.47 -17.86 -1.66
N LEU A 311 5.53 -17.21 -0.49
CA LEU A 311 6.70 -17.23 0.36
C LEU A 311 6.39 -18.10 1.57
N LYS A 312 6.84 -19.35 1.54
CA LYS A 312 6.61 -20.34 2.60
C LYS A 312 7.89 -20.51 3.40
N GLU A 313 8.00 -19.76 4.47
CA GLU A 313 9.06 -19.89 5.45
C GLU A 313 8.46 -19.75 6.84
N GLU A 314 8.99 -20.51 7.79
CA GLU A 314 8.46 -20.56 9.14
C GLU A 314 9.63 -20.56 10.12
N ASP A 315 9.72 -19.52 10.94
CA ASP A 315 10.61 -19.51 12.08
C ASP A 315 9.96 -20.28 13.23
N ALA A 316 10.45 -21.49 13.50
CA ALA A 316 9.86 -22.39 14.48
C ALA A 316 9.85 -21.80 15.91
N GLY A 317 10.88 -21.02 16.25
CA GLY A 317 10.99 -20.37 17.57
C GLY A 317 9.89 -19.31 17.77
N PHE A 318 9.73 -18.43 16.78
CA PHE A 318 8.67 -17.43 16.75
C PHE A 318 7.28 -18.08 16.77
N LEU A 319 7.06 -19.15 15.99
CA LEU A 319 5.78 -19.86 15.97
C LEU A 319 5.45 -20.50 17.33
N ALA A 320 6.40 -21.20 17.94
CA ALA A 320 6.21 -21.77 19.27
C ALA A 320 5.88 -20.69 20.32
N LYS A 321 6.48 -19.50 20.17
CA LYS A 321 6.20 -18.36 21.04
C LYS A 321 4.79 -17.80 20.86
N LEU A 322 4.32 -17.66 19.62
CA LEU A 322 2.93 -17.25 19.34
C LEU A 322 1.92 -18.25 19.89
N GLU A 323 2.19 -19.54 19.75
CA GLU A 323 1.35 -20.61 20.29
C GLU A 323 1.29 -20.57 21.82
N ALA A 324 2.43 -20.43 22.49
CA ALA A 324 2.49 -20.29 23.96
C ALA A 324 1.68 -19.08 24.47
N LEU A 325 1.52 -18.05 23.63
CA LEU A 325 0.74 -16.85 23.91
C LEU A 325 -0.70 -16.92 23.39
N SER A 326 -1.14 -18.08 22.88
CA SER A 326 -2.48 -18.29 22.30
C SER A 326 -2.81 -17.33 21.15
N VAL A 327 -1.80 -16.83 20.43
CA VAL A 327 -1.99 -15.97 19.26
C VAL A 327 -2.36 -16.83 18.06
N LYS A 328 -3.58 -16.67 17.56
CA LYS A 328 -4.06 -17.42 16.40
C LYS A 328 -3.37 -16.97 15.11
N ARG A 329 -2.92 -17.95 14.33
CA ARG A 329 -2.31 -17.72 13.02
C ARG A 329 -3.37 -17.65 11.91
N ALA A 330 -3.29 -16.61 11.07
CA ALA A 330 -4.02 -16.54 9.82
C ALA A 330 -3.44 -17.51 8.75
N PRO A 331 -4.27 -18.06 7.85
CA PRO A 331 -3.78 -18.76 6.66
C PRO A 331 -2.80 -17.90 5.86
N LEU A 332 -1.78 -18.52 5.23
CA LEU A 332 -0.75 -17.85 4.41
C LEU A 332 0.25 -16.98 5.19
N TRP A 333 0.26 -17.07 6.52
CA TRP A 333 1.27 -16.44 7.37
C TRP A 333 2.58 -17.22 7.28
N SER A 334 3.67 -16.51 6.99
CA SER A 334 5.05 -16.99 7.03
C SER A 334 5.95 -16.03 7.82
N SER A 335 7.10 -16.52 8.27
CA SER A 335 8.04 -15.78 9.12
C SER A 335 9.47 -16.21 8.90
N ARG A 336 10.41 -15.32 9.24
CA ARG A 336 11.86 -15.55 9.20
C ARG A 336 12.54 -14.79 10.33
N ARG A 337 13.57 -15.41 10.91
CA ARG A 337 14.52 -14.74 11.80
C ARG A 337 15.37 -13.72 11.05
N LEU A 338 15.45 -12.51 11.56
CA LEU A 338 16.38 -11.49 11.09
C LEU A 338 17.76 -11.77 11.67
N ALA A 339 18.74 -12.07 10.80
CA ALA A 339 20.15 -12.10 11.15
C ALA A 339 20.81 -10.77 10.76
N PHE A 340 21.68 -10.27 11.64
CA PHE A 340 22.43 -9.01 11.49
C PHE A 340 23.94 -9.28 11.35
N ASP A 341 24.27 -10.36 10.67
CA ASP A 341 25.61 -10.94 10.57
C ASP A 341 26.48 -10.29 9.50
N ALA A 342 25.91 -9.79 8.39
CA ALA A 342 26.68 -9.18 7.29
C ALA A 342 26.01 -7.96 6.63
N PRO A 343 26.68 -6.78 6.55
CA PRO A 343 26.05 -5.54 6.13
C PRO A 343 25.58 -5.65 4.69
N TYR A 344 24.48 -4.98 4.39
CA TYR A 344 23.78 -5.03 3.10
C TYR A 344 23.17 -6.39 2.76
N THR A 345 23.11 -7.35 3.70
CA THR A 345 22.40 -8.62 3.48
C THR A 345 20.92 -8.33 3.27
N LYS A 346 20.47 -8.72 2.08
CA LYS A 346 19.07 -8.68 1.70
C LYS A 346 18.29 -9.71 2.52
N VAL A 347 17.28 -9.24 3.23
CA VAL A 347 16.37 -10.07 4.01
C VAL A 347 15.28 -10.61 3.10
N PHE A 348 14.51 -9.76 2.44
CA PHE A 348 13.45 -10.19 1.52
C PHE A 348 13.06 -9.08 0.55
N ASP A 349 12.37 -9.45 -0.54
CA ASP A 349 11.75 -8.52 -1.47
C ASP A 349 10.26 -8.42 -1.20
N VAL A 350 9.74 -7.19 -1.27
CA VAL A 350 8.31 -6.92 -1.22
C VAL A 350 7.90 -6.30 -2.53
N ALA A 351 7.35 -7.13 -3.42
CA ALA A 351 6.76 -6.69 -4.68
C ALA A 351 5.24 -6.69 -4.54
N VAL A 352 4.66 -5.58 -4.09
CA VAL A 352 3.21 -5.40 -4.00
C VAL A 352 2.75 -4.68 -5.27
N ARG A 353 1.87 -5.32 -6.04
CA ARG A 353 1.26 -4.69 -7.22
C ARG A 353 0.15 -3.71 -6.85
N TYR A 354 -0.40 -3.80 -5.63
CA TYR A 354 -1.50 -2.94 -5.17
C TYR A 354 -1.71 -3.03 -3.62
N PRO A 355 -1.72 -1.93 -2.85
CA PRO A 355 -1.64 -1.91 -1.38
C PRO A 355 -3.02 -1.83 -0.73
N TRP A 356 -4.02 -1.55 -1.56
CA TRP A 356 -5.43 -1.53 -1.22
C TRP A 356 -6.08 -2.84 -1.65
N HIS A 357 -5.30 -3.78 -2.23
CA HIS A 357 -5.78 -5.13 -2.50
C HIS A 357 -5.79 -5.92 -1.19
N PRO A 358 -6.80 -6.78 -0.94
CA PRO A 358 -6.76 -7.72 0.17
C PRO A 358 -5.56 -8.69 0.10
N ASN A 359 -5.04 -8.95 -1.11
CA ASN A 359 -3.83 -9.75 -1.33
C ASN A 359 -2.53 -8.92 -1.35
N ALA A 360 -2.55 -7.69 -0.83
CA ALA A 360 -1.32 -6.95 -0.62
C ALA A 360 -0.41 -7.77 0.30
N TYR A 361 0.88 -7.82 0.00
CA TYR A 361 1.84 -8.43 0.92
C TYR A 361 2.02 -7.49 2.12
N PHE A 362 1.42 -7.88 3.24
CA PHE A 362 1.73 -7.30 4.53
C PHE A 362 3.01 -7.94 5.01
N PHE A 363 3.93 -7.13 5.55
CA PHE A 363 4.91 -7.65 6.46
C PHE A 363 4.87 -6.88 7.76
N GLY A 364 5.20 -7.58 8.84
CA GLY A 364 5.42 -6.99 10.13
C GLY A 364 6.80 -7.33 10.65
N LEU A 365 7.34 -6.40 11.43
CA LEU A 365 8.58 -6.56 12.15
C LEU A 365 8.25 -6.73 13.62
N VAL A 366 8.91 -7.68 14.27
CA VAL A 366 8.72 -7.99 15.69
C VAL A 366 10.09 -8.12 16.32
N ALA A 367 10.25 -7.57 17.52
CA ALA A 367 11.31 -7.97 18.42
C ALA A 367 10.71 -8.99 19.37
N ASP A 368 11.15 -10.24 19.31
CA ASP A 368 10.60 -11.33 20.09
C ASP A 368 10.60 -10.99 21.57
N LYS A 369 11.64 -10.33 22.08
CA LYS A 369 11.68 -9.89 23.48
C LYS A 369 10.49 -9.03 23.90
N ASP A 370 9.88 -8.31 22.97
CA ASP A 370 8.74 -7.43 23.23
C ASP A 370 7.42 -8.24 23.21
N LEU A 371 7.40 -9.44 22.62
CA LEU A 371 6.24 -10.35 22.56
C LEU A 371 6.03 -11.07 23.90
N THR A 372 5.20 -10.49 24.78
CA THR A 372 4.88 -11.04 26.11
C THR A 372 3.37 -11.17 26.32
N ALA A 373 2.97 -11.98 27.31
CA ALA A 373 1.56 -12.15 27.69
C ALA A 373 0.95 -10.84 28.20
N GLU A 374 1.73 -10.03 28.92
CA GLU A 374 1.32 -8.72 29.44
C GLU A 374 1.11 -7.71 28.31
N ALA A 375 1.96 -7.72 27.28
CA ALA A 375 1.79 -6.87 26.11
C ALA A 375 0.48 -7.21 25.37
N LEU A 376 0.23 -8.50 25.14
CA LEU A 376 -0.99 -8.99 24.50
C LEU A 376 -2.25 -8.70 25.33
N ALA A 377 -2.21 -8.93 26.65
CA ALA A 377 -3.32 -8.64 27.56
C ALA A 377 -3.66 -7.14 27.58
N ALA A 378 -2.67 -6.27 27.38
CA ALA A 378 -2.85 -4.83 27.22
C ALA A 378 -3.33 -4.41 25.81
N GLY A 379 -3.61 -5.36 24.91
CA GLY A 379 -3.97 -5.07 23.51
C GLY A 379 -2.82 -4.49 22.68
N ARG A 380 -1.58 -4.59 23.18
CA ARG A 380 -0.38 -4.11 22.50
C ARG A 380 0.28 -5.28 21.81
N LEU A 381 -0.04 -5.51 20.53
CA LEU A 381 0.76 -6.41 19.72
C LEU A 381 2.10 -5.72 19.45
N PRO A 382 3.22 -6.24 19.97
CA PRO A 382 4.52 -5.57 19.90
C PRO A 382 5.14 -5.85 18.54
N GLY A 383 4.59 -5.22 17.52
CA GLY A 383 5.04 -5.38 16.15
C GLY A 383 4.64 -4.19 15.31
N LEU A 384 5.50 -3.83 14.38
CA LEU A 384 5.21 -2.81 13.39
C LEU A 384 4.74 -3.49 12.10
N GLY A 385 3.46 -3.37 11.76
CA GLY A 385 2.98 -3.68 10.42
C GLY A 385 3.29 -2.53 9.47
N VAL A 386 4.00 -2.78 8.38
CA VAL A 386 4.13 -1.81 7.29
C VAL A 386 3.58 -2.45 6.04
N VAL A 387 2.66 -1.76 5.36
CA VAL A 387 2.23 -2.14 4.02
C VAL A 387 2.77 -1.09 3.08
N PRO A 388 3.95 -1.33 2.53
CA PRO A 388 4.44 -0.41 1.56
C PRO A 388 3.96 -0.80 0.19
N MET A 389 3.32 0.16 -0.46
CA MET A 389 3.24 0.14 -1.90
C MET A 389 4.53 0.68 -2.50
N HIS A 390 4.87 0.20 -3.67
CA HIS A 390 5.58 1.00 -4.66
C HIS A 390 4.61 1.20 -5.85
N SER A 391 3.82 2.28 -5.88
CA SER A 391 3.09 2.70 -7.10
C SER A 391 3.48 4.09 -7.54
N GLY A 392 4.52 4.17 -8.37
CA GLY A 392 4.70 5.31 -9.24
C GLY A 392 3.95 5.07 -10.55
N ASN A 393 3.41 6.12 -11.15
CA ASN A 393 3.44 6.23 -12.61
C ASN A 393 4.90 6.53 -12.97
N TRP A 394 5.68 5.49 -13.22
CA TRP A 394 7.06 5.62 -13.64
C TRP A 394 7.05 6.18 -15.06
N ARG A 395 7.18 7.50 -15.21
CA ARG A 395 7.47 8.02 -16.55
C ARG A 395 8.89 7.58 -16.90
N GLY A 396 8.95 6.46 -17.62
CA GLY A 396 10.14 5.96 -18.32
C GLY A 396 10.88 4.77 -17.70
N ALA A 397 10.23 3.98 -16.84
CA ALA A 397 10.70 2.62 -16.54
C ALA A 397 10.27 1.66 -17.66
N THR A 398 11.21 1.33 -18.54
CA THR A 398 11.06 0.28 -19.55
C THR A 398 11.34 -1.12 -18.97
N ASP A 399 11.99 -1.21 -17.80
CA ASP A 399 12.31 -2.47 -17.15
C ASP A 399 11.30 -2.88 -16.08
N SER A 400 10.61 -4.00 -16.34
CA SER A 400 10.00 -4.82 -15.29
C SER A 400 11.12 -5.55 -14.52
N SER A 401 11.92 -4.81 -13.76
CA SER A 401 12.96 -5.42 -12.93
C SER A 401 12.30 -6.32 -11.86
N PRO A 402 12.70 -7.60 -11.73
CA PRO A 402 12.29 -8.49 -10.65
C PRO A 402 12.93 -8.12 -9.29
N HIS A 403 13.68 -7.03 -9.19
CA HIS A 403 14.37 -6.60 -7.97
C HIS A 403 13.75 -5.30 -7.44
N ALA A 404 12.55 -5.44 -6.86
CA ALA A 404 11.86 -4.34 -6.19
C ALA A 404 12.12 -4.35 -4.69
N SER A 405 12.44 -3.17 -4.14
CA SER A 405 12.43 -2.81 -2.71
C SER A 405 13.10 -3.81 -1.76
N PRO A 406 14.45 -3.87 -1.69
CA PRO A 406 15.08 -4.73 -0.70
C PRO A 406 14.84 -4.17 0.71
N VAL A 407 14.35 -5.04 1.59
CA VAL A 407 14.62 -4.91 3.02
C VAL A 407 16.00 -5.50 3.25
N SER A 408 16.92 -4.71 3.77
CA SER A 408 18.31 -5.09 3.98
C SER A 408 18.81 -4.56 5.31
N TRP A 409 19.73 -5.28 5.92
CA TRP A 409 20.52 -4.72 7.00
C TRP A 409 21.53 -3.72 6.43
N ILE A 410 21.62 -2.49 6.93
CA ILE A 410 22.62 -1.52 6.44
C ILE A 410 23.32 -0.91 7.63
N ALA A 411 24.55 -1.36 7.91
CA ALA A 411 25.43 -0.78 8.92
C ALA A 411 24.79 -0.62 10.32
N GLY A 412 24.07 -1.65 10.81
CA GLY A 412 23.54 -1.70 12.19
C GLY A 412 22.03 -1.90 12.28
N PRO A 413 21.19 -1.04 11.67
CA PRO A 413 19.74 -1.20 11.72
C PRO A 413 19.15 -1.84 10.45
N LEU A 414 17.94 -2.40 10.61
CA LEU A 414 17.10 -2.83 9.50
C LEU A 414 16.67 -1.61 8.69
N SER A 415 16.99 -1.63 7.40
CA SER A 415 16.69 -0.57 6.46
C SER A 415 15.86 -1.08 5.31
N ARG A 416 15.00 -0.21 4.81
CA ARG A 416 14.30 -0.42 3.57
C ARG A 416 14.74 0.63 2.58
N SER A 417 15.13 0.18 1.39
CA SER A 417 15.54 1.09 0.33
C SER A 417 14.63 0.96 -0.88
N TRP A 418 14.24 2.09 -1.43
CA TRP A 418 13.56 2.16 -2.71
C TRP A 418 14.44 2.88 -3.70
N SER A 419 14.67 2.26 -4.85
CA SER A 419 15.30 2.91 -5.98
C SER A 419 14.41 4.05 -6.48
N LEU A 420 15.00 5.14 -6.95
CA LEU A 420 14.31 6.21 -7.68
C LEU A 420 14.70 6.17 -9.18
N PRO A 421 14.14 5.21 -9.95
CA PRO A 421 14.41 4.95 -11.36
C PRO A 421 13.92 6.04 -12.30
N LEU A 422 14.59 6.13 -13.43
CA LEU A 422 14.54 7.30 -14.28
C LEU A 422 14.00 6.97 -15.65
N PRO A 423 13.50 7.98 -16.39
CA PRO A 423 13.24 7.81 -17.80
C PRO A 423 14.53 7.57 -18.57
N GLU A 424 14.61 6.41 -19.22
CA GLU A 424 15.61 6.14 -20.23
C GLU A 424 15.50 7.21 -21.33
N ALA A 425 16.60 7.90 -21.64
CA ALA A 425 16.63 8.85 -22.72
C ALA A 425 16.19 8.15 -24.01
N ARG A 426 15.08 8.57 -24.63
CA ARG A 426 14.64 8.08 -25.94
C ARG A 426 15.62 8.54 -27.02
N GLY A 427 16.77 7.90 -27.06
CA GLY A 427 17.92 8.20 -27.90
C GLY A 427 18.23 7.07 -28.89
N SER A 428 17.22 6.46 -29.50
CA SER A 428 17.39 5.81 -30.81
C SER A 428 16.04 5.72 -31.52
N ARG A 429 15.94 6.36 -32.69
CA ARG A 429 14.78 6.22 -33.57
C ARG A 429 14.73 4.77 -34.05
N PRO A 430 13.65 4.01 -33.84
CA PRO A 430 13.42 2.82 -34.64
C PRO A 430 13.20 3.29 -36.08
N SER A 431 14.02 2.78 -37.01
CA SER A 431 13.87 3.01 -38.45
C SER A 431 12.42 2.73 -38.85
N SER A 432 11.81 3.71 -39.52
CA SER A 432 10.45 3.69 -40.02
C SER A 432 10.11 2.37 -40.73
N ARG A 433 9.26 1.54 -40.10
CA ARG A 433 8.38 0.63 -40.84
C ARG A 433 7.00 1.27 -40.91
N THR A 434 6.63 1.61 -42.13
CA THR A 434 5.35 2.14 -42.56
C THR A 434 4.21 1.23 -42.10
N CYS A 435 3.44 1.65 -41.09
CA CYS A 435 2.11 1.11 -40.83
C CYS A 435 1.11 1.91 -41.66
N VAL A 436 0.69 1.35 -42.79
CA VAL A 436 -0.45 1.84 -43.56
C VAL A 436 -1.72 1.51 -42.77
N ALA A 437 -2.39 2.54 -42.27
CA ALA A 437 -3.74 2.44 -41.71
C ALA A 437 -4.73 2.05 -42.82
N ARG A 438 -5.34 0.86 -42.70
CA ARG A 438 -6.55 0.48 -43.45
C ARG A 438 -7.76 0.96 -42.66
N CYS A 439 -8.32 2.12 -43.03
CA CYS A 439 -9.71 2.45 -42.75
C CYS A 439 -10.60 1.54 -43.61
N GLY A 440 -11.41 0.70 -42.97
CA GLY A 440 -12.52 0.02 -43.60
C GLY A 440 -13.74 0.93 -43.60
N SER A 441 -14.01 1.58 -44.73
CA SER A 441 -15.32 2.12 -45.05
C SER A 441 -15.97 1.23 -46.12
N ALA A 442 -17.16 0.74 -45.80
CA ALA A 442 -18.03 0.04 -46.72
C ALA A 442 -18.58 1.05 -47.75
N GLY A 443 -18.54 0.71 -49.04
CA GLY A 443 -19.27 1.45 -50.06
C GLY A 443 -18.71 1.33 -51.48
N ARG A 444 -19.27 0.39 -52.24
CA ARG A 444 -19.42 0.37 -53.72
C ARG A 444 -18.15 0.35 -54.59
N ARG A 445 -17.93 -0.78 -55.28
CA ARG A 445 -17.15 -0.87 -56.55
C ARG A 445 -18.04 -0.43 -57.74
N PRO A 446 -17.44 0.02 -58.85
CA PRO A 446 -17.24 -0.92 -59.97
C PRO A 446 -15.86 -0.83 -60.66
N SER A 447 -15.54 -1.94 -61.37
CA SER A 447 -14.65 -2.11 -62.55
C SER A 447 -13.24 -1.48 -62.52
N SER A 448 -12.13 -2.15 -62.85
CA SER A 448 -11.86 -3.10 -63.93
C SER A 448 -10.42 -3.64 -63.80
N ARG A 449 -10.15 -4.79 -64.44
CA ARG A 449 -8.92 -5.26 -65.15
C ARG A 449 -7.52 -4.92 -64.56
N ALA A 450 -6.49 -5.75 -64.60
CA ALA A 450 -6.20 -7.10 -65.08
C ALA A 450 -4.70 -7.36 -64.79
N ARG A 451 -4.27 -8.62 -64.96
CA ARG A 451 -2.89 -9.11 -65.20
C ARG A 451 -2.00 -9.49 -63.99
N CYS A 452 -1.97 -10.81 -63.76
CA CYS A 452 -0.76 -11.64 -63.57
C CYS A 452 0.20 -11.51 -64.78
N PRO A 453 1.50 -11.96 -64.77
CA PRO A 453 2.07 -13.17 -64.12
C PRO A 453 3.47 -12.92 -63.49
N GLY A 454 4.23 -13.86 -62.92
CA GLY A 454 4.14 -15.31 -62.73
C GLY A 454 5.44 -15.85 -62.12
N THR A 455 5.42 -17.15 -61.80
CA THR A 455 6.54 -18.14 -61.78
C THR A 455 7.79 -17.79 -60.95
N GLY A 456 8.17 -18.60 -59.96
CA GLY A 456 8.84 -19.87 -60.24
C GLY A 456 9.32 -20.60 -58.97
N SER A 457 9.61 -21.88 -59.17
CA SER A 457 9.54 -23.01 -58.25
C SER A 457 10.91 -23.56 -57.77
N ARG A 458 10.84 -24.52 -56.82
CA ARG A 458 11.80 -25.59 -56.44
C ARG A 458 12.80 -25.21 -55.32
N GLY A 459 13.15 -26.06 -54.36
CA GLY A 459 12.81 -27.46 -54.07
C GLY A 459 13.45 -27.92 -52.74
N SER A 460 12.82 -28.90 -52.09
CA SER A 460 13.32 -29.74 -50.97
C SER A 460 14.50 -30.65 -51.40
N PRO A 461 15.26 -31.43 -50.56
CA PRO A 461 14.77 -32.17 -49.37
C PRO A 461 15.74 -32.59 -48.22
N ARG A 462 15.12 -33.06 -47.11
CA ARG A 462 15.43 -34.19 -46.18
C ARG A 462 16.89 -34.63 -45.85
N ARG A 463 17.16 -34.85 -44.54
CA ARG A 463 17.53 -36.13 -43.85
C ARG A 463 17.81 -35.86 -42.35
N ARG A 464 17.10 -36.45 -41.37
CA ARG A 464 17.15 -37.80 -40.72
C ARG A 464 18.26 -38.01 -39.65
N ARG A 465 17.79 -38.14 -38.39
CA ARG A 465 18.13 -39.11 -37.30
C ARG A 465 19.58 -39.28 -36.81
N ARG A 466 19.76 -39.26 -35.46
CA ARG A 466 20.34 -40.37 -34.65
C ARG A 466 20.08 -40.22 -33.14
N ARG A 467 20.10 -41.37 -32.45
CA ARG A 467 19.77 -41.65 -31.03
C ARG A 467 21.06 -41.90 -30.20
N ARG A 468 21.06 -41.48 -28.90
CA ARG A 468 21.60 -42.10 -27.63
C ARG A 468 23.10 -42.56 -27.55
N PRO A 469 23.70 -42.96 -26.37
CA PRO A 469 23.27 -42.97 -24.94
C PRO A 469 24.35 -42.55 -23.86
N SER A 470 23.95 -42.67 -22.57
CA SER A 470 24.66 -43.22 -21.37
C SER A 470 25.70 -42.43 -20.54
N ARG A 471 25.30 -42.18 -19.26
CA ARG A 471 25.90 -42.59 -17.95
C ARG A 471 27.42 -42.41 -17.70
N THR A 472 27.75 -41.64 -16.65
CA THR A 472 28.85 -41.95 -15.71
C THR A 472 28.52 -41.47 -14.29
N VAL A 473 28.88 -42.31 -13.33
CA VAL A 473 28.77 -42.22 -11.86
C VAL A 473 30.20 -42.02 -11.29
N PHE A 474 30.30 -41.64 -10.00
CA PHE A 474 31.45 -41.70 -9.04
C PHE A 474 31.95 -40.32 -8.54
N PRO A 475 32.54 -40.22 -7.32
CA PRO A 475 32.00 -40.64 -6.04
C PRO A 475 32.22 -39.62 -4.90
N SER A 476 31.47 -39.82 -3.82
CA SER A 476 31.67 -39.24 -2.49
C SER A 476 32.99 -39.71 -1.85
N ARG A 477 33.71 -38.81 -1.18
CA ARG A 477 34.68 -39.14 -0.12
C ARG A 477 34.52 -38.21 1.08
N PRO A 478 34.78 -38.70 2.31
CA PRO A 478 34.42 -38.06 3.57
C PRO A 478 35.50 -37.04 4.01
N PHE A 479 35.05 -35.95 4.64
CA PHE A 479 35.95 -35.04 5.34
C PHE A 479 36.16 -35.56 6.76
N ARG A 480 37.44 -35.65 7.15
CA ARG A 480 37.93 -36.14 8.44
C ARG A 480 37.72 -35.08 9.54
N GLU A 481 37.35 -35.57 10.72
CA GLU A 481 37.59 -34.92 12.01
C GLU A 481 39.08 -34.65 12.23
N GLY A 482 39.38 -33.50 12.86
CA GLY A 482 40.72 -33.09 13.23
C GLY A 482 40.68 -31.99 14.28
N ASP A 483 40.72 -32.43 15.53
CA ASP A 483 41.35 -31.86 16.72
C ASP A 483 41.20 -30.37 17.11
N SER A 484 40.57 -30.27 18.28
CA SER A 484 40.78 -29.32 19.38
C SER A 484 42.14 -28.63 19.46
N SER A 485 42.12 -27.30 19.58
CA SER A 485 43.09 -26.55 20.39
C SER A 485 42.43 -25.35 21.05
N SER A 486 42.37 -25.38 22.39
CA SER A 486 41.94 -24.30 23.28
C SER A 486 42.92 -23.11 23.28
N PRO A 487 42.47 -21.91 23.71
CA PRO A 487 43.20 -20.65 23.55
C PRO A 487 44.23 -20.38 24.65
N ARG A 488 45.33 -19.70 24.28
CA ARG A 488 46.26 -19.04 25.20
C ARG A 488 45.92 -17.55 25.31
N THR A 489 45.71 -17.08 26.53
CA THR A 489 45.69 -15.67 26.93
C THR A 489 47.12 -15.16 27.14
N PRO A 490 47.43 -13.88 26.84
CA PRO A 490 48.62 -13.20 27.35
C PRO A 490 48.24 -12.03 28.30
N PRO A 491 49.23 -11.42 28.99
CA PRO A 491 49.15 -10.96 30.39
C PRO A 491 48.40 -9.65 30.63
#